data_AF-A0A947NVA4-F1
#
_entry.id   AF-A0A947NVA4-F1
#
_cell.length_a   1.000
_cell.length_b   1.000
_cell.length_c   1.000
_cell.angle_alpha   90.00
_cell.angle_beta   90.00
_cell.angle_gamma   90.00
#
_symmetry.space_group_name_H-M   'P 1'
#
loop_
_entity.id
_entity.type
_entity.pdbx_description
1 polymer ?
#
loop_
_entity_poly.entity_id
_entity_poly.type
_entity_poly.pdbx_seq_one_letter_code
_entity_poly.pdbx_strand_id
1 'polypeptide(L)'
;MTDLFATSRRWLIGGFAATLALMAGIQLNAQAIAGHNSNAPVNYAADRIELQDRQNRVVLSGNVVIDQAGLQLTAARTLVNYTDAGSLRIQRIMA
;
A
#
# COMPACT_ATOMS: atom_id res chain seq x y z
N MET A 1 -33.46 44.31 12.26
CA MET A 1 -33.25 43.29 11.20
C MET A 1 -31.75 43.03 10.92
N THR A 2 -30.84 43.31 11.86
CA THR A 2 -29.38 43.15 11.68
C THR A 2 -28.80 41.98 12.48
N ASP A 3 -29.48 41.53 13.55
CA ASP A 3 -28.96 40.49 14.46
C ASP A 3 -29.11 39.05 13.94
N LEU A 4 -30.07 38.82 13.03
CA LEU A 4 -30.32 37.50 12.46
C LEU A 4 -29.17 37.05 11.53
N PHE A 5 -28.59 38.00 10.78
CA PHE A 5 -27.44 37.77 9.90
C PHE A 5 -26.14 37.54 10.67
N ALA A 6 -25.97 38.18 11.83
CA ALA A 6 -24.82 37.95 12.71
C ALA A 6 -24.87 36.56 13.35
N THR A 7 -26.08 36.10 13.71
CA THR A 7 -26.31 34.79 14.31
C THR A 7 -26.10 33.67 13.28
N SER A 8 -26.68 33.77 12.07
CA SER A 8 -26.52 32.75 11.02
C SER A 8 -25.06 32.56 10.58
N ARG A 9 -24.29 33.65 10.52
CA ARG A 9 -22.87 33.62 10.16
C ARG A 9 -22.01 32.92 11.22
N ARG A 10 -22.34 33.02 12.51
CA ARG A 10 -21.67 32.28 13.60
C ARG A 10 -21.92 30.79 13.52
N TRP A 11 -23.15 30.38 13.20
CA TRP A 11 -23.49 28.96 13.03
C TRP A 11 -22.85 28.34 11.79
N LEU A 12 -22.75 29.09 10.68
CA LEU A 12 -22.05 28.63 9.48
C LEU A 12 -20.55 28.42 9.74
N ILE A 13 -19.89 29.36 10.42
CA ILE A 13 -18.47 29.24 10.77
C ILE A 13 -18.26 28.09 11.77
N GLY A 14 -19.13 27.97 12.78
CA GLY A 14 -19.07 26.89 13.77
C GLY A 14 -19.26 25.50 13.16
N GLY A 15 -20.24 25.32 12.28
CA GLY A 15 -20.50 24.05 11.60
C GLY A 15 -19.38 23.66 10.62
N PHE A 16 -18.81 24.63 9.91
CA PHE A 16 -17.66 24.40 9.03
C PHE A 16 -16.41 24.02 9.83
N ALA A 17 -16.13 24.73 10.93
CA ALA A 17 -15.00 24.41 11.81
C ALA A 17 -15.16 23.03 12.49
N ALA A 18 -16.37 22.66 12.90
CA ALA A 18 -16.65 21.33 13.44
C ALA A 18 -16.41 20.22 12.41
N THR A 19 -16.84 20.42 11.17
CA THR A 19 -16.59 19.48 10.07
C THR A 19 -15.09 19.32 9.80
N LEU A 20 -14.35 20.43 9.76
CA LEU A 20 -12.88 20.38 9.59
C LEU A 20 -12.18 19.66 10.75
N ALA A 21 -12.62 19.88 11.99
CA ALA A 21 -12.06 19.20 13.16
C ALA A 21 -12.30 17.67 13.11
N LEU A 22 -13.49 17.25 12.67
CA LEU A 22 -13.80 15.84 12.47
C LEU A 22 -12.97 15.22 11.34
N MET A 23 -12.77 15.94 10.22
CA MET A 23 -11.95 15.47 9.11
C MET A 23 -10.46 15.40 9.43
N ALA A 24 -9.94 16.34 10.23
CA ALA A 24 -8.55 16.32 10.69
C ALA A 24 -8.23 15.08 11.54
N GLY A 25 -9.19 14.57 12.32
CA GLY A 25 -9.03 13.34 13.09
C GLY A 25 -8.92 12.07 12.25
N ILE A 26 -9.43 12.07 11.00
CA ILE A 26 -9.45 10.90 10.12
C ILE A 26 -8.10 10.68 9.41
N GLN A 27 -7.28 11.74 9.23
CA GLN A 27 -6.06 11.67 8.41
C GLN A 27 -4.88 10.91 9.04
N LEU A 28 -4.95 10.51 10.32
CA LEU A 28 -3.81 9.94 11.05
C LEU A 28 -3.52 8.45 10.73
N ASN A 29 -4.39 7.75 9.98
CA ASN A 29 -4.27 6.31 9.76
C ASN A 29 -3.64 5.89 8.42
N ALA A 30 -3.21 6.83 7.57
CA ALA A 30 -2.72 6.51 6.22
C ALA A 30 -1.20 6.27 6.12
N GLN A 31 -0.43 6.43 7.20
CA GLN A 31 1.03 6.51 7.11
C GLN A 31 1.79 5.17 7.17
N ALA A 32 1.10 4.04 7.38
CA ALA A 32 1.78 2.75 7.53
C ALA A 32 2.57 2.31 6.27
N ILE A 33 2.20 2.81 5.08
CA ILE A 33 2.86 2.47 3.80
C ILE A 33 3.57 3.68 3.18
N ALA A 34 3.25 4.91 3.62
CA ALA A 34 3.79 6.14 3.02
C ALA A 34 5.31 6.32 3.21
N GLY A 35 5.91 5.63 4.20
CA GLY A 35 7.37 5.61 4.42
C GLY A 35 8.05 4.31 3.97
N HIS A 36 7.35 3.41 3.26
CA HIS A 36 7.91 2.13 2.83
C HIS A 36 8.93 2.32 1.71
N ASN A 37 10.12 1.76 1.88
CA ASN A 37 11.15 1.80 0.86
C ASN A 37 10.93 0.67 -0.15
N SER A 38 10.13 0.95 -1.19
CA SER A 38 9.89 0.01 -2.29
C SER A 38 11.11 -0.23 -3.19
N ASN A 39 12.22 0.49 -2.99
CA ASN A 39 13.50 0.24 -3.65
C ASN A 39 14.45 -0.63 -2.81
N ALA A 40 14.06 -1.00 -1.58
CA ALA A 40 14.84 -1.92 -0.79
C ALA A 40 14.89 -3.31 -1.46
N PRO A 41 15.98 -4.07 -1.28
CA PRO A 41 16.08 -5.44 -1.77
C PRO A 41 14.90 -6.31 -1.30
N VAL A 42 14.48 -7.24 -2.16
CA VAL A 42 13.43 -8.21 -1.84
C VAL A 42 14.06 -9.57 -1.58
N ASN A 43 13.73 -10.16 -0.43
CA ASN A 43 14.16 -11.50 -0.05
C ASN A 43 13.01 -12.50 -0.25
N TYR A 44 13.33 -13.68 -0.77
CA TYR A 44 12.36 -14.76 -1.03
C TYR A 44 12.80 -16.04 -0.33
N ALA A 45 11.91 -16.65 0.44
CA ALA A 45 12.08 -17.98 1.02
C ALA A 45 10.88 -18.86 0.63
N ALA A 46 11.13 -20.09 0.18
CA ALA A 46 10.10 -21.07 -0.18
C ALA A 46 10.70 -22.48 -0.18
N ASP A 47 9.86 -23.50 -0.01
CA ASP A 47 10.30 -24.91 -0.07
C ASP A 47 10.70 -25.33 -1.49
N ARG A 48 10.05 -24.75 -2.50
CA ARG A 48 10.35 -25.00 -3.93
C ARG A 48 10.28 -23.70 -4.73
N ILE A 49 11.28 -23.52 -5.58
CA ILE A 49 11.41 -22.40 -6.53
C ILE A 49 11.60 -22.98 -7.94
N GLU A 50 10.70 -22.63 -8.85
CA GLU A 50 10.74 -23.08 -10.25
C GLU A 50 10.80 -21.87 -11.19
N LEU A 51 11.87 -21.79 -11.99
CA LEU A 51 12.04 -20.76 -13.02
C LEU A 51 11.48 -21.27 -14.35
N GLN A 52 10.43 -20.60 -14.85
CA GLN A 52 9.79 -20.89 -16.12
C GLN A 52 10.20 -19.84 -17.15
N ASP A 53 11.40 -19.99 -17.69
CA ASP A 53 12.05 -19.00 -18.54
C ASP A 53 11.28 -18.69 -19.83
N ARG A 54 10.73 -19.73 -20.49
CA ARG A 54 9.87 -19.56 -21.68
C ARG A 54 8.63 -18.70 -21.45
N GLN A 55 8.23 -18.54 -20.19
CA GLN A 55 7.03 -17.81 -19.78
C GLN A 55 7.39 -16.57 -18.95
N ASN A 56 8.68 -16.24 -18.82
CA ASN A 56 9.22 -15.13 -18.05
C ASN A 56 8.64 -15.03 -16.62
N ARG A 57 8.60 -16.15 -15.90
CA ARG A 57 8.07 -16.19 -14.53
C ARG A 57 8.77 -17.17 -13.60
N VAL A 58 8.66 -16.90 -12.30
CA VAL A 58 9.10 -17.76 -11.21
C VAL A 58 7.89 -18.22 -10.42
N VAL A 59 7.81 -19.53 -10.13
CA VAL A 59 6.80 -20.14 -9.27
C VAL A 59 7.46 -20.50 -7.94
N LEU A 60 6.98 -19.88 -6.86
CA LEU A 60 7.36 -20.17 -5.49
C LEU A 60 6.24 -21.00 -4.86
N SER A 61 6.56 -22.08 -4.16
CA SER A 61 5.56 -22.94 -3.51
C SER A 61 6.08 -23.60 -2.24
N GLY A 62 5.19 -23.78 -1.28
CA GLY A 62 5.49 -24.32 0.04
C GLY A 62 6.09 -23.23 0.93
N ASN A 63 5.36 -22.87 2.00
CA ASN A 63 5.78 -21.93 3.04
C ASN A 63 6.48 -20.67 2.49
N VAL A 64 5.86 -20.01 1.50
CA VAL A 64 6.46 -18.86 0.84
C VAL A 64 6.45 -17.65 1.77
N VAL A 65 7.61 -17.04 1.97
CA VAL A 65 7.80 -15.80 2.72
C VAL A 65 8.58 -14.83 1.84
N ILE A 66 8.01 -13.65 1.61
CA ILE A 66 8.63 -12.55 0.87
C ILE A 66 8.78 -11.37 1.81
N ASP A 67 9.99 -10.83 1.94
CA ASP A 67 10.27 -9.68 2.79
C ASP A 67 10.86 -8.51 1.97
N GLN A 68 10.30 -7.32 2.17
CA GLN A 68 10.83 -6.09 1.60
C GLN A 68 10.66 -4.93 2.58
N ALA A 69 11.77 -4.36 3.05
CA ALA A 69 11.78 -3.23 3.98
C ALA A 69 10.83 -3.41 5.20
N GLY A 70 10.78 -4.63 5.76
CA GLY A 70 9.93 -4.98 6.89
C GLY A 70 8.46 -5.27 6.55
N LEU A 71 8.08 -5.20 5.27
CA LEU A 71 6.80 -5.72 4.79
C LEU A 71 6.97 -7.21 4.47
N GLN A 72 6.28 -8.05 5.22
CA GLN A 72 6.28 -9.49 5.02
C GLN A 72 4.98 -9.95 4.36
N LEU A 73 5.11 -10.72 3.28
CA LEU A 73 4.02 -11.43 2.63
C LEU A 73 4.23 -12.94 2.77
N THR A 74 3.24 -13.63 3.32
CA THR A 74 3.24 -15.08 3.50
C THR A 74 2.18 -15.75 2.66
N ALA A 75 2.52 -16.80 1.92
CA ALA A 75 1.58 -17.52 1.07
C ALA A 75 1.95 -19.01 0.92
N ALA A 76 0.98 -19.84 0.55
CA ALA A 76 1.26 -21.24 0.19
C ALA A 76 1.95 -21.35 -1.19
N ARG A 77 1.65 -20.41 -2.10
CA ARG A 77 2.18 -20.36 -3.46
C ARG A 77 2.23 -18.90 -3.93
N THR A 78 3.24 -18.54 -4.70
CA THR A 78 3.36 -17.21 -5.31
C THR A 78 3.89 -17.32 -6.74
N LEU A 79 3.32 -16.53 -7.65
CA LEU A 79 3.80 -16.37 -9.02
C LEU A 79 4.43 -14.99 -9.20
N VAL A 80 5.69 -14.96 -9.60
CA VAL A 80 6.45 -13.74 -9.86
C VAL A 80 6.73 -13.67 -11.35
N ASN A 81 5.98 -12.84 -12.07
CA ASN A 81 6.28 -12.55 -13.47
C ASN A 81 7.39 -11.49 -13.52
N TYR A 82 8.44 -11.75 -14.29
CA TYR A 82 9.48 -10.77 -14.55
C TYR A 82 9.42 -10.32 -16.02
N THR A 83 9.79 -9.06 -16.26
CA THR A 83 10.02 -8.56 -17.61
C THR A 83 11.49 -8.22 -17.76
N ASP A 84 12.15 -8.81 -18.76
CA ASP A 84 13.53 -8.50 -19.10
C ASP A 84 13.55 -7.36 -20.13
N ALA A 85 13.46 -6.13 -19.61
CA ALA A 85 13.62 -4.90 -20.39
C ALA A 85 14.83 -4.11 -19.89
N GLY A 86 15.95 -4.80 -19.63
CA GLY A 86 17.23 -4.19 -19.20
C GLY A 86 17.33 -3.85 -17.71
N SER A 87 16.25 -3.99 -16.94
CA SER A 87 16.28 -4.04 -15.46
C SER A 87 15.10 -4.88 -14.99
N LEU A 88 15.35 -5.89 -14.15
CA LEU A 88 14.31 -6.71 -13.52
C LEU A 88 13.34 -5.80 -12.72
N ARG A 89 12.12 -5.59 -13.24
CA ARG A 89 11.04 -4.86 -12.56
C ARG A 89 9.86 -5.80 -12.35
N ILE A 90 9.43 -5.94 -11.09
CA ILE A 90 8.28 -6.77 -10.73
C ILE A 90 7.00 -5.98 -10.98
N GLN A 91 6.17 -6.48 -11.89
CA GLN A 91 4.98 -5.75 -12.36
C GLN A 91 3.70 -6.08 -11.59
N ARG A 92 3.60 -7.30 -11.04
CA ARG A 92 2.46 -7.72 -10.20
C ARG A 92 2.81 -9.01 -9.47
N ILE A 93 2.51 -9.06 -8.17
CA ILE A 93 2.46 -10.29 -7.37
C ILE A 93 0.98 -10.62 -7.13
N MET A 94 0.59 -11.87 -7.37
CA MET A 94 -0.76 -12.37 -7.10
C MET A 94 -0.64 -13.46 -6.02
N ALA A 95 -1.48 -13.36 -4.98
CA ALA A 95 -1.56 -14.30 -3.87
C ALA A 95 -2.90 -15.06 -3.91
#